data_AF-W1PLQ5-F1
#
_entry.id   AF-W1PLQ5-F1
#
_cell.length_a   1.000
_cell.length_b   1.000
_cell.length_c   1.000
_cell.angle_alpha   90.00
_cell.angle_beta   90.00
_cell.angle_gamma   90.00
#
_symmetry.space_group_name_H-M   'P 1'
#
loop_
_entity.id
_entity.type
_entity.pdbx_description
1 polymer ?
#
loop_
_entity_poly.entity_id
_entity_poly.type
_entity_poly.pdbx_seq_one_letter_code
_entity_poly.pdbx_strand_id
1 'polypeptide(L)'
;MQLSEVVHHGGNAGIFVADIADLYPEDYIIPTALLRTSCASQLLAYINGTINATVLEMKLQVTKINVKPAPQVAYFSSRGPDPISPGVLKPDILALGEDVLAAWKPEDSSSSGDYAPTQYMLKSGTSMASPHAVGVAALLRALHPDWSPAAIRSAIMTTAITVDNARGTIKDQFNGDTATPLQFGAGHINPNRARDPGLVYDLAIQDYIEFICGLGYNVVEMGTIIRRTMWSCLDNPPELNYPSFMSVIPSNYTSLPKTKNFTKGRH
;
A
#
# COMPACT_ATOMS: atom_id res chain seq x y z
N MET A 1 9.47 -3.68 23.36
CA MET A 1 9.18 -4.61 22.23
C MET A 1 9.74 -5.98 22.62
N GLN A 2 9.18 -7.11 22.19
CA GLN A 2 9.57 -8.44 22.72
C GLN A 2 11.10 -8.72 22.66
N LEU A 3 11.80 -8.17 21.65
CA LEU A 3 13.26 -8.24 21.54
C LEU A 3 14.00 -7.52 22.68
N SER A 4 13.54 -6.35 23.10
CA SER A 4 14.17 -5.60 24.21
C SER A 4 14.05 -6.37 25.54
N GLU A 5 12.97 -7.14 25.71
CA GLU A 5 12.77 -7.97 26.90
C GLU A 5 13.72 -9.16 26.92
N VAL A 6 13.95 -9.81 25.77
CA VAL A 6 14.95 -10.88 25.64
C VAL A 6 16.33 -10.36 26.02
N VAL A 7 16.72 -9.20 25.51
CA VAL A 7 18.00 -8.56 25.87
C VAL A 7 18.06 -8.20 27.35
N HIS A 8 16.97 -7.66 27.92
CA HIS A 8 16.89 -7.31 29.34
C HIS A 8 17.17 -8.50 30.26
N HIS A 9 16.76 -9.70 29.86
CA HIS A 9 17.01 -10.95 30.58
C HIS A 9 18.31 -11.67 30.18
N GLY A 10 19.23 -11.00 29.47
CA GLY A 10 20.53 -11.56 29.08
C GLY A 10 20.47 -12.54 27.91
N GLY A 11 19.40 -12.53 27.13
CA GLY A 11 19.28 -13.30 25.90
C GLY A 11 20.07 -12.66 24.77
N ASN A 12 20.97 -13.45 24.15
CA ASN A 12 21.85 -12.98 23.07
C ASN A 12 21.29 -13.30 21.67
N ALA A 13 20.20 -14.07 21.58
CA ALA A 13 19.51 -14.43 20.35
C ALA A 13 18.06 -14.85 20.66
N GLY A 14 17.17 -14.80 19.67
CA GLY A 14 15.77 -15.18 19.84
C GLY A 14 15.18 -15.93 18.64
N ILE A 15 14.31 -16.90 18.92
CA ILE A 15 13.39 -17.48 17.92
C ILE A 15 11.98 -17.06 18.33
N PHE A 16 11.31 -16.30 17.47
CA PHE A 16 9.94 -15.85 17.68
C PHE A 16 9.02 -16.58 16.73
N VAL A 17 7.79 -16.82 17.17
CA VAL A 17 6.77 -17.48 16.37
C VAL A 17 5.57 -16.55 16.21
N ALA A 18 5.37 -16.03 15.01
CA ALA A 18 4.23 -15.21 14.65
C ALA A 18 4.00 -15.25 13.13
N ASP A 19 2.75 -15.12 12.70
CA ASP A 19 2.43 -14.96 11.27
C ASP A 19 2.51 -13.50 10.82
N ILE A 20 2.26 -12.58 11.76
CA ILE A 20 2.46 -11.14 11.60
C ILE A 20 3.28 -10.69 12.80
N ALA A 21 4.43 -10.11 12.52
CA ALA A 21 5.22 -9.41 13.53
C ALA A 21 5.31 -7.96 13.10
N ASP A 22 5.01 -7.04 14.01
CA ASP A 22 5.32 -5.62 13.82
C ASP A 22 6.80 -5.41 14.11
N LEU A 23 7.63 -6.00 13.26
CA LEU A 23 9.08 -5.97 13.29
C LEU A 23 9.56 -5.53 11.91
N TYR A 24 10.12 -4.34 11.85
CA TYR A 24 10.79 -3.82 10.68
C TYR A 24 12.26 -4.26 10.67
N PRO A 25 12.95 -4.24 9.52
CA PRO A 25 14.37 -4.57 9.43
C PRO A 25 15.26 -3.84 10.45
N GLU A 26 14.90 -2.60 10.82
CA GLU A 26 15.60 -1.77 11.81
C GLU A 26 15.33 -2.16 13.28
N ASP A 27 14.32 -2.97 13.57
CA ASP A 27 13.96 -3.34 14.96
C ASP A 27 14.83 -4.49 15.51
N TYR A 28 15.59 -5.16 14.65
CA TYR A 28 16.39 -6.33 15.00
C TYR A 28 17.70 -5.95 15.70
N ILE A 29 17.64 -5.79 17.02
CA ILE A 29 18.80 -5.46 17.88
C ILE A 29 19.65 -6.66 18.32
N ILE A 30 19.18 -7.89 18.09
CA ILE A 30 19.89 -9.15 18.34
C ILE A 30 19.65 -10.16 17.22
N PRO A 31 20.53 -11.15 17.01
CA PRO A 31 20.27 -12.31 16.17
C PRO A 31 18.87 -12.91 16.40
N THR A 32 18.02 -12.86 15.37
CA THR A 32 16.62 -13.23 15.51
C THR A 32 16.15 -14.06 14.31
N ALA A 33 15.41 -15.13 14.58
CA ALA A 33 14.64 -15.85 13.56
C ALA A 33 13.14 -15.71 13.86
N LEU A 34 12.40 -15.18 12.89
CA LEU A 34 10.93 -15.17 12.94
C LEU A 34 10.38 -16.37 12.16
N LEU A 35 9.65 -17.23 12.85
CA LEU A 35 8.99 -18.40 12.28
C LEU A 35 7.49 -18.16 12.20
N ARG A 36 6.85 -18.69 11.16
CA ARG A 36 5.39 -18.71 11.06
C ARG A 36 4.79 -19.66 12.10
N THR A 37 3.56 -19.39 12.53
CA THR A 37 2.86 -20.22 13.51
C THR A 37 2.64 -21.65 13.01
N SER A 38 2.60 -21.84 11.69
CA SER A 38 2.59 -23.16 11.06
C SER A 38 3.76 -24.05 11.47
N CYS A 39 4.89 -23.46 11.90
CA CYS A 39 6.06 -24.19 12.37
C CYS A 39 6.03 -24.47 13.88
N ALA A 40 5.07 -23.91 14.63
CA ALA A 40 5.03 -23.96 16.09
C ALA A 40 4.98 -25.38 16.64
N SER A 41 4.16 -26.25 16.03
CA SER A 41 4.00 -27.65 16.48
C SER A 41 5.31 -28.43 16.36
N GLN A 42 6.04 -28.27 15.25
CA GLN A 42 7.33 -28.91 15.03
C GLN A 42 8.39 -28.38 15.99
N LEU A 43 8.40 -27.07 16.23
CA LEU A 43 9.32 -26.43 17.19
C LEU A 43 9.06 -26.93 18.62
N LEU A 44 7.79 -26.97 19.05
CA LEU A 44 7.41 -27.47 20.38
C LEU A 44 7.72 -28.96 20.55
N ALA A 45 7.49 -29.77 19.51
CA ALA A 45 7.86 -31.18 19.52
C ALA A 45 9.37 -31.37 19.69
N TYR A 46 10.18 -30.55 19.01
CA TYR A 46 11.64 -30.56 19.16
C TYR A 46 12.08 -30.19 20.59
N ILE A 47 11.53 -29.12 21.15
CA ILE A 47 11.85 -28.64 22.50
C ILE A 47 11.48 -29.69 23.55
N ASN A 48 10.28 -30.27 23.48
CA ASN A 48 9.79 -31.23 24.47
C ASN A 48 10.41 -32.62 24.31
N GLY A 49 10.84 -32.99 23.10
CA GLY A 49 11.40 -34.31 22.79
C GLY A 49 12.92 -34.41 22.93
N THR A 50 13.62 -33.31 23.19
CA THR A 50 15.10 -33.26 23.17
C THR A 50 15.65 -32.81 24.52
N ILE A 51 16.46 -33.65 25.15
CA ILE A 51 17.23 -33.25 26.34
C ILE A 51 18.25 -32.21 25.91
N ASN A 52 18.23 -31.02 26.54
CA ASN A 52 19.06 -29.87 26.18
C ASN A 52 18.91 -29.46 24.70
N ALA A 53 17.68 -29.13 24.28
CA ALA A 53 17.41 -28.60 22.94
C ALA A 53 18.31 -27.39 22.61
N THR A 54 19.09 -27.48 21.53
CA THR A 54 20.03 -26.42 21.10
C THR A 54 19.91 -26.15 19.61
N VAL A 55 20.00 -24.89 19.20
CA VAL A 55 20.10 -24.50 17.80
C VAL A 55 21.55 -24.67 17.34
N LEU A 56 21.80 -25.58 16.39
CA LEU A 56 23.16 -25.84 15.87
C LEU A 56 23.70 -24.69 15.00
N GLU A 57 22.84 -24.10 14.18
CA GLU A 57 23.20 -23.04 13.25
C GLU A 57 22.01 -22.08 13.04
N MET A 58 22.27 -20.77 13.06
CA MET A 58 21.32 -19.73 12.67
C MET A 58 21.97 -18.87 11.59
N LYS A 59 21.49 -19.00 10.35
CA LYS A 59 21.96 -18.17 9.22
C LYS A 59 21.20 -16.85 9.19
N LEU A 60 21.92 -15.75 9.31
CA LEU A 60 21.38 -14.39 9.25
C LEU A 60 21.68 -13.75 7.87
N GLN A 61 21.08 -12.59 7.62
CA GLN A 61 21.34 -11.78 6.41
C GLN A 61 21.04 -12.54 5.09
N VAL A 62 20.00 -13.38 5.11
CA VAL A 62 19.59 -14.15 3.94
C VAL A 62 18.49 -13.41 3.17
N THR A 63 18.75 -13.08 1.91
CA THR A 63 17.72 -12.57 0.99
C THR A 63 17.15 -13.70 0.14
N LYS A 64 15.83 -13.88 0.16
CA LYS A 64 15.13 -14.83 -0.72
C LYS A 64 14.42 -14.09 -1.84
N ILE A 65 14.79 -14.42 -3.07
CA ILE A 65 14.13 -13.92 -4.27
C ILE A 65 13.05 -14.90 -4.75
N ASN A 66 12.10 -14.43 -5.55
CA ASN A 66 11.00 -15.22 -6.10
C ASN A 66 10.07 -15.84 -5.03
N VAL A 67 9.90 -15.15 -3.90
CA VAL A 67 8.88 -15.48 -2.91
C VAL A 67 7.47 -15.45 -3.51
N LYS A 68 6.62 -16.36 -3.08
CA LYS A 68 5.25 -16.52 -3.55
C LYS A 68 4.28 -16.66 -2.36
N PRO A 69 3.08 -16.06 -2.44
CA PRO A 69 2.63 -15.14 -3.49
C PRO A 69 3.30 -13.76 -3.38
N ALA A 70 3.55 -13.08 -4.50
CA ALA A 70 3.93 -11.67 -4.55
C ALA A 70 3.41 -11.00 -5.83
N PRO A 71 2.95 -9.73 -5.78
CA PRO A 71 2.89 -8.88 -4.59
C PRO A 71 1.73 -9.27 -3.66
N GLN A 72 1.79 -8.76 -2.43
CA GLN A 72 0.71 -8.81 -1.44
C GLN A 72 0.46 -7.39 -0.92
N VAL A 73 -0.72 -7.15 -0.35
CA VAL A 73 -0.99 -5.93 0.39
C VAL A 73 -0.39 -6.06 1.78
N ALA A 74 0.50 -5.14 2.15
CA ALA A 74 1.16 -5.15 3.44
C ALA A 74 0.14 -5.02 4.60
N TYR A 75 0.39 -5.71 5.71
CA TYR A 75 -0.53 -5.70 6.87
C TYR A 75 -0.77 -4.29 7.43
N PHE A 76 0.24 -3.41 7.36
CA PHE A 76 0.20 -2.04 7.87
C PHE A 76 -0.44 -1.01 6.93
N SER A 77 -0.67 -1.34 5.65
CA SER A 77 -1.21 -0.36 4.69
C SER A 77 -2.58 0.15 5.17
N SER A 78 -2.99 1.37 4.86
CA SER A 78 -4.37 1.78 5.16
C SER A 78 -5.34 1.18 4.14
N ARG A 79 -6.59 0.96 4.56
CA ARG A 79 -7.66 0.36 3.74
C ARG A 79 -8.79 1.38 3.56
N GLY A 80 -9.44 1.38 2.40
CA GLY A 80 -10.64 2.17 2.16
C GLY A 80 -11.89 1.62 2.86
N PRO A 81 -13.05 2.27 2.71
CA PRO A 81 -13.28 3.47 1.90
C PRO A 81 -12.60 4.74 2.44
N ASP A 82 -12.46 5.74 1.57
CA ASP A 82 -12.18 7.10 2.02
C ASP A 82 -13.37 7.64 2.83
N PRO A 83 -13.18 8.04 4.10
CA PRO A 83 -14.28 8.57 4.92
C PRO A 83 -14.83 9.91 4.42
N ILE A 84 -14.06 10.67 3.63
CA ILE A 84 -14.48 11.98 3.10
C ILE A 84 -15.34 11.79 1.85
N SER A 85 -14.86 10.97 0.91
CA SER A 85 -15.54 10.70 -0.36
C SER A 85 -15.69 9.21 -0.62
N PRO A 86 -16.57 8.50 0.12
CA PRO A 86 -16.69 7.04 0.03
C PRO A 86 -17.22 6.55 -1.32
N GLY A 87 -17.69 7.44 -2.20
CA GLY A 87 -18.02 7.15 -3.60
C GLY A 87 -16.81 7.08 -4.54
N VAL A 88 -15.64 7.53 -4.11
CA VAL A 88 -14.36 7.42 -4.85
C VAL A 88 -13.52 6.34 -4.20
N LEU A 89 -13.16 5.32 -4.98
CA LEU A 89 -12.44 4.15 -4.46
C LEU A 89 -11.03 4.55 -4.01
N LYS A 90 -10.64 4.13 -2.80
CA LYS A 90 -9.27 4.26 -2.27
C LYS A 90 -8.78 2.95 -1.64
N PRO A 91 -7.46 2.67 -1.69
CA PRO A 91 -6.41 3.44 -2.38
C PRO A 91 -6.51 3.32 -3.92
N ASP A 92 -5.71 4.08 -4.67
CA ASP A 92 -5.76 4.06 -6.15
C ASP A 92 -4.97 2.90 -6.77
N ILE A 93 -3.80 2.59 -6.21
CA ILE A 93 -2.82 1.68 -6.81
C ILE A 93 -1.95 1.05 -5.71
N LEU A 94 -1.45 -0.15 -5.98
CA LEU A 94 -0.46 -0.86 -5.16
C LEU A 94 0.94 -0.70 -5.78
N ALA A 95 1.93 -0.36 -4.96
CA ALA A 95 3.35 -0.27 -5.35
C ALA A 95 4.25 -0.90 -4.29
N LEU A 96 5.55 -1.03 -4.59
CA LEU A 96 6.54 -1.66 -3.71
C LEU A 96 6.82 -0.76 -2.49
N GLY A 97 6.52 -1.26 -1.29
CA GLY A 97 6.68 -0.48 -0.06
C GLY A 97 7.07 -1.31 1.16
N GLU A 98 7.50 -2.56 0.99
CA GLU A 98 7.95 -3.43 2.07
C GLU A 98 9.39 -3.82 1.81
N ASP A 99 10.25 -3.68 2.83
CA ASP A 99 11.68 -3.93 2.80
C ASP A 99 12.39 -3.26 1.61
N VAL A 100 12.07 -1.98 1.38
CA VAL A 100 12.68 -1.19 0.32
C VAL A 100 14.03 -0.65 0.77
N LEU A 101 15.09 -1.02 0.05
CA LEU A 101 16.43 -0.50 0.28
C LEU A 101 16.57 0.89 -0.36
N ALA A 102 16.91 1.90 0.45
CA ALA A 102 17.13 3.25 -0.02
C ALA A 102 18.33 3.89 0.69
N ALA A 103 18.81 5.01 0.15
CA ALA A 103 19.87 5.80 0.78
C ALA A 103 19.42 6.30 2.16
N TRP A 104 20.35 6.27 3.12
CA TRP A 104 20.12 6.66 4.49
C TRP A 104 21.32 7.44 5.03
N LYS A 105 21.07 8.32 5.99
CA LYS A 105 22.10 9.12 6.62
C LYS A 105 22.86 8.27 7.66
N PRO A 106 24.17 8.05 7.50
CA PRO A 106 24.92 7.15 8.37
C PRO A 106 24.85 7.51 9.85
N GLU A 107 24.91 8.79 10.22
CA GLU A 107 24.89 9.20 11.63
C GLU A 107 23.58 8.77 12.33
N ASP A 108 22.48 8.73 11.58
CA ASP A 108 21.15 8.41 12.12
C ASP A 108 20.91 6.88 12.18
N SER A 109 21.76 6.07 11.53
CA SER A 109 21.67 4.59 11.55
C SER A 109 22.27 3.93 12.79
N SER A 110 23.10 4.67 13.54
CA SER A 110 23.78 4.23 14.76
C SER A 110 22.84 4.08 15.99
N SER A 111 21.54 4.30 15.81
CA SER A 111 20.56 4.42 16.90
C SER A 111 19.86 3.10 17.27
N SER A 112 20.08 2.02 16.50
CA SER A 112 19.36 0.74 16.61
C SER A 112 20.30 -0.46 16.86
N GLY A 113 21.24 -0.32 17.81
CA GLY A 113 22.17 -1.38 18.25
C GLY A 113 23.64 -1.12 17.88
N ASP A 114 24.53 -2.07 18.20
CA ASP A 114 25.98 -2.01 17.93
C ASP A 114 26.34 -2.21 16.43
N TYR A 115 25.44 -1.87 15.51
CA TYR A 115 25.70 -1.99 14.08
C TYR A 115 26.51 -0.80 13.55
N ALA A 116 27.42 -1.08 12.61
CA ALA A 116 28.19 -0.03 11.96
C ALA A 116 27.28 0.93 11.19
N PRO A 117 27.58 2.25 11.18
CA PRO A 117 26.84 3.20 10.38
C PRO A 117 26.72 2.77 8.91
N THR A 118 25.53 2.91 8.32
CA THR A 118 25.24 2.50 6.94
C THR A 118 24.70 3.65 6.10
N GLN A 119 25.11 3.69 4.84
CA GLN A 119 24.61 4.62 3.82
C GLN A 119 23.28 4.18 3.20
N TYR A 120 22.81 2.97 3.52
CA TYR A 120 21.58 2.39 2.99
C TYR A 120 20.82 1.67 4.10
N MET A 121 19.50 1.77 4.06
CA MET A 121 18.62 1.13 5.05
C MET A 121 17.41 0.53 4.35
N LEU A 122 16.97 -0.64 4.84
CA LEU A 122 15.68 -1.21 4.48
C LEU A 122 14.61 -0.52 5.31
N LYS A 123 13.56 -0.03 4.66
CA LYS A 123 12.40 0.57 5.33
C LYS A 123 11.12 0.05 4.68
N SER A 124 10.07 -0.04 5.50
CA SER A 124 8.73 -0.41 5.05
C SER A 124 7.75 0.71 5.33
N GLY A 125 6.74 0.84 4.48
CA GLY A 125 5.69 1.82 4.59
C GLY A 125 5.11 2.21 3.25
N THR A 126 3.91 2.78 3.27
CA THR A 126 3.33 3.48 2.12
C THR A 126 4.18 4.68 1.70
N SER A 127 4.97 5.24 2.63
CA SER A 127 6.03 6.23 2.36
C SER A 127 7.10 5.72 1.39
N MET A 128 7.33 4.41 1.30
CA MET A 128 8.25 3.79 0.33
C MET A 128 7.54 3.40 -0.96
N ALA A 129 6.24 3.08 -0.90
CA ALA A 129 5.41 2.83 -2.09
C ALA A 129 5.16 4.11 -2.92
N SER A 130 4.90 5.24 -2.26
CA SER A 130 4.62 6.52 -2.89
C SER A 130 5.71 6.97 -3.89
N PRO A 131 7.01 7.02 -3.55
CA PRO A 131 8.05 7.45 -4.49
C PRO A 131 8.19 6.52 -5.70
N HIS A 132 7.86 5.23 -5.59
CA HIS A 132 7.81 4.33 -6.75
C HIS A 132 6.68 4.75 -7.72
N ALA A 133 5.47 5.01 -7.21
CA ALA A 133 4.37 5.48 -8.04
C ALA A 133 4.66 6.85 -8.66
N VAL A 134 5.26 7.78 -7.91
CA VAL A 134 5.70 9.09 -8.39
C VAL A 134 6.76 8.97 -9.48
N GLY A 135 7.74 8.08 -9.31
CA GLY A 135 8.77 7.83 -10.32
C GLY A 135 8.17 7.35 -11.65
N VAL A 136 7.20 6.44 -11.60
CA VAL A 136 6.46 5.98 -12.79
C VAL A 136 5.67 7.13 -13.40
N ALA A 137 4.94 7.91 -12.61
CA ALA A 137 4.19 9.06 -13.10
C ALA A 137 5.10 10.11 -13.78
N ALA A 138 6.29 10.36 -13.24
CA ALA A 138 7.27 11.27 -13.82
C ALA A 138 7.80 10.76 -15.17
N LEU A 139 8.10 9.46 -15.28
CA LEU A 139 8.49 8.84 -16.55
C LEU A 139 7.38 8.93 -17.60
N LEU A 140 6.13 8.69 -17.21
CA LEU A 140 4.99 8.84 -18.10
C LEU A 140 4.81 10.29 -18.56
N ARG A 141 4.99 11.28 -17.66
CA ARG A 141 4.96 12.70 -18.03
C ARG A 141 6.09 13.08 -18.99
N ALA A 142 7.26 12.46 -18.87
CA ALA A 142 8.37 12.68 -19.80
C ALA A 142 8.08 12.07 -21.19
N LEU A 143 7.40 10.93 -21.25
CA LEU A 143 7.02 10.26 -22.50
C LEU A 143 5.80 10.90 -23.17
N HIS A 144 4.87 11.44 -22.39
CA HIS A 144 3.64 12.08 -22.83
C HIS A 144 3.50 13.48 -22.19
N PRO A 145 4.23 14.50 -22.70
CA PRO A 145 4.27 15.83 -22.08
C PRO A 145 2.93 16.58 -22.06
N ASP A 146 2.00 16.18 -22.91
CA ASP A 146 0.65 16.74 -23.06
C ASP A 146 -0.38 16.11 -22.11
N TRP A 147 -0.11 14.91 -21.58
CA TRP A 147 -1.06 14.23 -20.68
C TRP A 147 -1.27 14.96 -19.37
N SER A 148 -2.53 15.23 -19.02
CA SER A 148 -2.87 15.78 -17.71
C SER A 148 -2.43 14.86 -16.56
N PRO A 149 -2.35 15.37 -15.32
CA PRO A 149 -2.17 14.52 -14.14
C PRO A 149 -3.23 13.42 -14.00
N ALA A 150 -4.48 13.68 -14.42
CA ALA A 150 -5.56 12.70 -14.38
C ALA A 150 -5.37 11.62 -15.45
N ALA A 151 -4.91 11.98 -16.66
CA ALA A 151 -4.56 11.02 -17.71
C ALA A 151 -3.42 10.10 -17.28
N ILE A 152 -2.37 10.64 -16.63
CA ILE A 152 -1.26 9.83 -16.08
C ILE A 152 -1.76 8.87 -15.00
N ARG A 153 -2.56 9.35 -14.04
CA ARG A 153 -3.19 8.49 -13.02
C ARG A 153 -4.03 7.39 -13.69
N SER A 154 -4.83 7.74 -14.69
CA SER A 154 -5.65 6.79 -15.42
C SER A 154 -4.82 5.72 -16.11
N ALA A 155 -3.72 6.10 -16.77
CA ALA A 155 -2.83 5.16 -17.44
C ALA A 155 -2.23 4.16 -16.43
N ILE A 156 -1.80 4.64 -15.26
CA ILE A 156 -1.29 3.80 -14.17
C ILE A 156 -2.36 2.84 -13.65
N MET A 157 -3.57 3.32 -13.37
CA MET A 157 -4.64 2.52 -12.78
C MET A 157 -5.20 1.48 -13.77
N THR A 158 -5.56 1.90 -14.98
CA THR A 158 -6.22 1.01 -15.97
C THR A 158 -5.31 -0.09 -16.52
N THR A 159 -3.99 0.02 -16.33
CA THR A 159 -3.00 -0.96 -16.78
C THR A 159 -2.40 -1.79 -15.65
N ALA A 160 -2.85 -1.58 -14.41
CA ALA A 160 -2.42 -2.30 -13.23
C ALA A 160 -2.73 -3.80 -13.32
N ILE A 161 -1.95 -4.60 -12.59
CA ILE A 161 -2.09 -6.05 -12.54
C ILE A 161 -2.71 -6.47 -11.21
N THR A 162 -3.78 -7.26 -11.24
CA THR A 162 -4.46 -7.79 -10.04
C THR A 162 -4.06 -9.22 -9.67
N VAL A 163 -3.17 -9.83 -10.46
CA VAL A 163 -2.66 -11.19 -10.23
C VAL A 163 -1.25 -11.18 -9.64
N ASP A 164 -1.00 -12.13 -8.74
CA ASP A 164 0.31 -12.39 -8.17
C ASP A 164 1.16 -13.34 -9.03
N ASN A 165 2.42 -13.52 -8.64
CA ASN A 165 3.37 -14.43 -9.29
C ASN A 165 3.11 -15.93 -9.02
N ALA A 166 2.08 -16.26 -8.23
CA ALA A 166 1.51 -17.59 -8.06
C ALA A 166 0.25 -17.80 -8.94
N ARG A 167 -0.10 -16.82 -9.78
CA ARG A 167 -1.29 -16.80 -10.65
C ARG A 167 -2.62 -16.74 -9.88
N GLY A 168 -2.59 -16.34 -8.61
CA GLY A 168 -3.76 -16.01 -7.82
C GLY A 168 -4.07 -14.52 -7.85
N THR A 169 -5.20 -14.10 -7.28
CA THR A 169 -5.45 -12.68 -6.97
C THR A 169 -4.54 -12.26 -5.82
N ILE A 170 -4.07 -11.00 -5.85
CA ILE A 170 -3.29 -10.37 -4.78
C ILE A 170 -3.90 -10.68 -3.40
N LYS A 171 -3.05 -11.07 -2.45
CA LYS A 171 -3.44 -11.43 -1.08
C LYS A 171 -3.25 -10.27 -0.12
N ASP A 172 -4.03 -10.21 0.96
CA ASP A 172 -3.75 -9.36 2.12
C ASP A 172 -2.89 -10.14 3.12
N GLN A 173 -1.76 -9.56 3.53
CA GLN A 173 -0.91 -10.17 4.55
C GLN A 173 -1.59 -10.22 5.94
N PHE A 174 -2.56 -9.34 6.22
CA PHE A 174 -3.20 -9.27 7.52
C PHE A 174 -3.99 -10.55 7.89
N ASN A 175 -4.59 -11.22 6.91
CA ASN A 175 -5.39 -12.42 7.14
C ASN A 175 -5.07 -13.57 6.15
N GLY A 176 -4.25 -13.33 5.13
CA GLY A 176 -3.96 -14.31 4.07
C GLY A 176 -5.07 -14.46 3.03
N ASP A 177 -6.16 -13.71 3.15
CA ASP A 177 -7.29 -13.76 2.24
C ASP A 177 -6.98 -13.04 0.93
N THR A 178 -7.85 -13.25 -0.06
CA THR A 178 -7.83 -12.46 -1.30
C THR A 178 -8.12 -11.00 -0.98
N ALA A 179 -7.21 -10.11 -1.35
CA ALA A 179 -7.38 -8.69 -1.19
C ALA A 179 -8.45 -8.16 -2.17
N THR A 180 -9.03 -7.02 -1.80
CA THR A 180 -10.07 -6.32 -2.52
C THR A 180 -9.54 -4.99 -3.08
N PRO A 181 -10.27 -4.35 -3.99
CA PRO A 181 -9.94 -2.99 -4.42
C PRO A 181 -9.83 -1.96 -3.27
N LEU A 182 -10.50 -2.16 -2.13
CA LEU A 182 -10.34 -1.29 -0.95
C LEU A 182 -8.97 -1.45 -0.27
N GLN A 183 -8.18 -2.45 -0.68
CA GLN A 183 -6.83 -2.71 -0.18
C GLN A 183 -5.75 -2.38 -1.22
N PHE A 184 -5.95 -2.71 -2.50
CA PHE A 184 -4.93 -2.52 -3.56
C PHE A 184 -5.31 -1.52 -4.67
N GLY A 185 -6.52 -0.95 -4.62
CA GLY A 185 -7.02 -0.07 -5.68
C GLY A 185 -7.22 -0.80 -7.00
N ALA A 186 -6.62 -0.29 -8.06
CA ALA A 186 -6.65 -0.91 -9.39
C ALA A 186 -5.73 -2.15 -9.51
N GLY A 187 -4.77 -2.31 -8.61
CA GLY A 187 -3.82 -3.44 -8.60
C GLY A 187 -2.37 -2.98 -8.47
N HIS A 188 -1.43 -3.88 -8.73
CA HIS A 188 -0.01 -3.58 -8.73
C HIS A 188 0.40 -2.79 -9.98
N ILE A 189 1.15 -1.72 -9.77
CA ILE A 189 1.62 -0.83 -10.83
C ILE A 189 2.41 -1.58 -11.91
N ASN A 190 2.10 -1.30 -13.18
CA ASN A 190 2.82 -1.85 -14.33
C ASN A 190 3.34 -0.71 -15.22
N PRO A 191 4.60 -0.26 -15.04
CA PRO A 191 5.13 0.89 -15.76
C PRO A 191 5.15 0.69 -17.29
N ASN A 192 5.47 -0.52 -17.75
CA ASN A 192 5.60 -0.82 -19.18
C ASN A 192 4.25 -0.77 -19.90
N ARG A 193 3.18 -1.24 -19.25
CA ARG A 193 1.83 -1.14 -19.82
C ARG A 193 1.27 0.27 -19.69
N ALA A 194 1.55 0.97 -18.61
CA ALA A 194 1.09 2.35 -18.40
C ALA A 194 1.65 3.33 -19.45
N ARG A 195 2.75 2.99 -20.12
CA ARG A 195 3.31 3.76 -21.24
C ARG A 195 2.32 3.91 -22.40
N ASP A 196 1.49 2.91 -22.66
CA ASP A 196 0.51 2.94 -23.77
C ASP A 196 -0.80 2.28 -23.32
N PRO A 197 -1.66 3.03 -22.62
CA PRO A 197 -2.89 2.50 -22.03
C PRO A 197 -4.02 2.35 -23.06
N GLY A 198 -3.85 2.87 -24.28
CA GLY A 198 -4.88 3.00 -25.30
C GLY A 198 -5.93 4.07 -24.97
N LEU A 199 -6.63 3.95 -23.84
CA LEU A 199 -7.66 4.89 -23.39
C LEU A 199 -7.34 5.44 -22.00
N VAL A 200 -7.75 6.69 -21.76
CA VAL A 200 -7.61 7.36 -20.46
C VAL A 200 -8.90 8.03 -20.02
N TYR A 201 -9.12 8.03 -18.71
CA TYR A 201 -10.13 8.80 -17.99
C TYR A 201 -9.50 10.15 -17.59
N ASP A 202 -9.67 11.15 -18.44
CA ASP A 202 -9.12 12.49 -18.19
C ASP A 202 -10.11 13.38 -17.41
N LEU A 203 -9.56 14.36 -16.68
CA LEU A 203 -10.27 15.35 -15.87
C LEU A 203 -9.54 16.69 -15.92
N ALA A 204 -10.31 17.77 -16.07
CA ALA A 204 -9.85 19.14 -15.92
C ALA A 204 -9.97 19.61 -14.46
N ILE A 205 -9.37 20.77 -14.16
CA ILE A 205 -9.47 21.40 -12.83
C ILE A 205 -10.93 21.69 -12.45
N GLN A 206 -11.76 22.09 -13.43
CA GLN A 206 -13.16 22.41 -13.14
C GLN A 206 -13.92 21.17 -12.66
N ASP A 207 -13.64 19.98 -13.19
CA ASP A 207 -14.30 18.74 -12.73
C ASP A 207 -14.04 18.45 -11.24
N TYR A 208 -12.83 18.75 -10.75
CA TYR A 208 -12.51 18.64 -9.33
C TYR A 208 -13.23 19.72 -8.50
N ILE A 209 -13.36 20.94 -9.01
CA ILE A 209 -14.12 22.01 -8.34
C ILE A 209 -15.58 21.58 -8.20
N GLU A 210 -16.21 21.11 -9.28
CA GLU A 210 -17.58 20.61 -9.27
C GLU A 210 -17.77 19.46 -8.28
N PHE A 211 -16.84 18.50 -8.26
CA PHE A 211 -16.87 17.41 -7.28
C PHE A 211 -16.82 17.92 -5.84
N ILE A 212 -15.92 18.85 -5.53
CA ILE A 212 -15.78 19.42 -4.18
C ILE A 212 -17.02 20.26 -3.82
N CYS A 213 -17.64 20.97 -4.78
CA CYS A 213 -18.92 21.66 -4.56
C CYS A 213 -20.02 20.68 -4.09
N GLY A 214 -19.99 19.44 -4.59
CA GLY A 214 -20.92 18.38 -4.19
C GLY A 214 -20.69 17.79 -2.78
N LEU A 215 -19.58 18.13 -2.11
CA LEU A 215 -19.24 17.60 -0.77
C LEU A 215 -19.84 18.40 0.39
N GLY A 216 -20.51 19.53 0.11
CA GLY A 216 -21.22 20.31 1.14
C GLY A 216 -20.34 21.24 1.98
N TYR A 217 -19.12 21.55 1.52
CA TYR A 217 -18.25 22.53 2.16
C TYR A 217 -18.83 23.95 2.09
N ASN A 218 -18.60 24.75 3.12
CA ASN A 218 -18.98 26.16 3.12
C ASN A 218 -18.00 27.02 2.30
N VAL A 219 -18.34 28.30 2.10
CA VAL A 219 -17.56 29.23 1.25
C VAL A 219 -16.12 29.42 1.76
N VAL A 220 -15.89 29.44 3.08
CA VAL A 220 -14.55 29.62 3.66
C VAL A 220 -13.70 28.37 3.44
N GLU A 221 -14.28 27.19 3.67
CA GLU A 221 -13.63 25.90 3.43
C GLU A 221 -13.31 25.72 1.94
N MET A 222 -14.27 25.99 1.06
CA MET A 222 -14.08 25.96 -0.39
C MET A 222 -12.93 26.87 -0.82
N GLY A 223 -12.96 28.14 -0.40
CA GLY A 223 -11.91 29.11 -0.75
C GLY A 223 -10.52 28.68 -0.25
N THR A 224 -10.47 27.97 0.88
CA THR A 224 -9.23 27.39 1.44
C THR A 224 -8.73 26.22 0.60
N ILE A 225 -9.61 25.27 0.25
CA ILE A 225 -9.27 24.06 -0.50
C ILE A 225 -8.82 24.41 -1.92
N ILE A 226 -9.61 25.21 -2.65
CA ILE A 226 -9.32 25.53 -4.04
C ILE A 226 -8.28 26.66 -4.17
N ARG A 227 -7.98 27.34 -3.06
CA ARG A 227 -7.10 28.53 -2.99
C ARG A 227 -7.50 29.65 -3.94
N ARG A 228 -8.80 29.94 -4.02
CA ARG A 228 -9.39 31.02 -4.84
C ARG A 228 -10.51 31.71 -4.08
N THR A 229 -10.79 32.95 -4.43
CA THR A 229 -11.89 33.74 -3.86
C THR A 229 -13.18 33.64 -4.67
N MET A 230 -13.11 33.16 -5.92
CA MET A 230 -14.25 33.00 -6.81
C MET A 230 -14.17 31.68 -7.59
N TRP A 231 -15.31 31.00 -7.71
CA TRP A 231 -15.50 29.76 -8.46
C TRP A 231 -16.98 29.62 -8.86
N SER A 232 -17.26 28.73 -9.80
CA SER A 232 -18.61 28.33 -10.18
C SER A 232 -18.85 26.88 -9.79
N CYS A 233 -20.09 26.58 -9.38
CA CYS A 233 -20.59 25.23 -9.18
C CYS A 233 -21.85 25.06 -10.03
N LEU A 234 -22.06 23.86 -10.56
CA LEU A 234 -23.32 23.42 -11.14
C LEU A 234 -24.33 23.10 -10.02
N ASP A 235 -25.62 23.29 -10.30
CA ASP A 235 -26.69 22.93 -9.34
C ASP A 235 -26.69 21.43 -9.01
N ASN A 236 -26.28 20.59 -9.98
CA ASN A 236 -26.11 19.15 -9.82
C ASN A 236 -24.74 18.73 -10.39
N PRO A 237 -23.68 18.74 -9.57
CA PRO A 237 -22.35 18.33 -10.01
C PRO A 237 -22.32 16.86 -10.44
N PRO A 238 -21.67 16.52 -11.57
CA PRO A 238 -21.50 15.14 -11.99
C PRO A 238 -20.51 14.38 -11.07
N GLU A 239 -20.60 13.05 -11.06
CA GLU A 239 -19.54 12.21 -10.49
C GLU A 239 -18.22 12.41 -11.26
N LEU A 240 -17.08 12.26 -10.59
CA LEU A 240 -15.77 12.33 -11.24
C LEU A 240 -15.65 11.24 -12.31
N ASN A 241 -15.10 11.61 -13.47
CA ASN A 241 -14.61 10.69 -14.50
C ASN A 241 -13.35 9.94 -14.00
N TYR A 242 -13.53 9.11 -12.98
CA TYR A 242 -12.48 8.42 -12.25
C TYR A 242 -12.29 6.99 -12.79
N PRO A 243 -11.06 6.45 -12.92
CA PRO A 243 -10.79 5.13 -13.49
C PRO A 243 -11.09 3.97 -12.51
N SER A 244 -12.14 4.11 -11.69
CA SER A 244 -12.63 3.08 -10.78
C SER A 244 -14.08 3.39 -10.39
N PHE A 245 -14.83 2.35 -10.04
CA PHE A 245 -16.23 2.49 -9.64
C PHE A 245 -16.43 2.01 -8.22
N MET A 246 -17.16 2.80 -7.42
CA MET A 246 -17.55 2.42 -6.07
C MET A 246 -19.04 2.70 -5.84
N SER A 247 -19.70 1.76 -5.18
CA SER A 247 -21.10 1.88 -4.78
C SER A 247 -21.21 1.62 -3.29
N VAL A 248 -21.56 2.66 -2.55
CA VAL A 248 -21.85 2.58 -1.12
C VAL A 248 -23.32 2.25 -0.96
N ILE A 249 -23.62 1.14 -0.31
CA ILE A 249 -25.00 0.69 -0.05
C ILE A 249 -25.25 0.86 1.46
N PRO A 250 -26.18 1.74 1.87
CA PRO A 250 -26.53 1.89 3.28
C PRO A 250 -27.17 0.60 3.82
N SER A 251 -26.82 0.20 5.04
CA SER A 251 -27.25 -1.06 5.69
C SER A 251 -28.76 -1.17 5.93
N ASN A 252 -29.47 -0.05 5.84
CA ASN A 252 -30.89 0.13 6.04
C ASN A 252 -31.74 0.00 4.76
N TYR A 253 -31.13 -0.29 3.60
CA TYR A 253 -31.88 -0.61 2.38
C TYR A 253 -32.43 -2.05 2.43
N THR A 254 -33.75 -2.20 2.36
CA THR A 254 -34.44 -3.49 2.21
C THR A 254 -34.36 -4.07 0.78
N SER A 255 -33.90 -3.28 -0.19
CA SER A 255 -33.63 -3.73 -1.55
C SER A 255 -32.39 -3.03 -2.12
N LEU A 256 -31.45 -3.82 -2.64
CA LEU A 256 -30.28 -3.29 -3.33
C LEU A 256 -30.72 -2.60 -4.63
N PRO A 257 -30.20 -1.40 -4.97
CA PRO A 257 -30.44 -0.82 -6.28
C PRO A 257 -29.95 -1.80 -7.36
N LYS A 258 -30.85 -2.22 -8.26
CA LYS A 258 -30.55 -3.22 -9.31
C LYS A 258 -29.56 -2.70 -10.36
N THR A 259 -29.38 -1.38 -10.43
CA THR A 259 -28.52 -0.72 -11.43
C THR A 259 -28.00 0.59 -10.85
N LYS A 260 -26.69 0.83 -10.94
CA LYS A 260 -26.06 2.14 -10.74
C LYS A 260 -25.49 2.58 -12.09
N ASN A 261 -25.98 3.69 -12.63
CA ASN A 261 -25.51 4.21 -13.92
C ASN A 261 -24.34 5.15 -13.69
N PHE A 262 -23.19 4.83 -14.29
CA PHE A 262 -22.05 5.73 -14.32
C PHE A 262 -22.07 6.50 -15.64
N THR A 263 -22.01 7.82 -15.56
CA THR A 263 -21.95 8.68 -16.75
C THR A 263 -20.55 9.26 -16.89
N LYS A 264 -20.04 9.29 -18.12
CA LYS A 264 -18.74 9.93 -18.41
C LYS A 264 -18.89 11.45 -18.18
N GLY A 265 -18.00 12.04 -17.39
CA GLY A 265 -17.89 13.50 -17.25
C GLY A 265 -17.69 14.16 -18.62
N ARG A 266 -18.31 15.32 -18.86
CA ARG A 266 -18.24 16.02 -20.15
C ARG A 266 -16.80 16.51 -20.38
N HIS A 267 -16.25 16.28 -21.57
CA HIS A 267 -15.08 17.01 -22.08
C HIS A 267 -15.53 18.28 -22.79
#